data_AF-A0A7K2SIF2-F1
#
_entry.id   AF-A0A7K2SIF2-F1
#
_cell.length_a   1.000
_cell.length_b   1.000
_cell.length_c   1.000
_cell.angle_alpha   90.00
_cell.angle_beta   90.00
_cell.angle_gamma   90.00
#
_symmetry.space_group_name_H-M   'P 1'
#
loop_
_entity.id
_entity.type
_entity.pdbx_description
1 polymer ?
#
loop_
_entity_poly.entity_id
_entity_poly.type
_entity_poly.pdbx_seq_one_letter_code
_entity_poly.pdbx_strand_id
1 'polypeptide(L)'
;MAEGQWSPGRKETDADEFRPVLDIVEPARQRRLTVFLRLLLLVPHFIVLFVLHIAAFFTVVVGWFAALVLGRLPDPVFRFLTGVLGYDMRVSASDMLLIDRYPPFALTPPADYPVQIEVRPTPLNRLAVLFRLFLMIPAAIVQSLAVYGWWALAFVWWLITLCLGRMPRPLFEATAATLRYRMRFSAYVMMLTPAYPKGLFGDDGLAVAPERSRSATRPLVLGSAAKWLVVLFLVLGLAGHITSSVTASTSDDTYDTRLDGS
;
A
#
# COMPACT_ATOMS: atom_id res chain seq x y z
N MET A 1 -14.94 15.50 42.29
CA MET A 1 -13.72 15.28 41.49
C MET A 1 -14.15 14.53 40.25
N ALA A 2 -14.38 15.24 39.15
CA ALA A 2 -14.72 14.63 37.86
C ALA A 2 -13.43 14.54 37.05
N GLU A 3 -12.88 13.35 36.92
CA GLU A 3 -11.74 13.11 36.02
C GLU A 3 -12.26 13.26 34.60
N GLY A 4 -11.86 14.36 33.96
CA GLY A 4 -12.05 14.58 32.53
C GLY A 4 -11.30 13.49 31.79
N GLN A 5 -12.03 12.46 31.37
CA GLN A 5 -11.54 11.41 30.49
C GLN A 5 -11.16 12.08 29.17
N TRP A 6 -9.89 12.45 29.03
CA TRP A 6 -9.30 12.89 27.77
C TRP A 6 -9.33 11.70 26.82
N SER A 7 -10.45 11.55 26.11
CA SER A 7 -10.47 10.84 24.85
C SER A 7 -9.91 11.82 23.82
N PRO A 8 -8.82 11.51 23.10
CA PRO A 8 -8.46 12.26 21.91
C PRO A 8 -9.56 12.02 20.86
N GLY A 9 -10.69 12.68 21.07
CA GLY A 9 -11.82 12.70 20.17
C GLY A 9 -11.35 13.25 18.84
N ARG A 10 -11.54 12.44 17.81
CA ARG A 10 -11.49 12.79 16.39
C ARG A 10 -11.79 14.29 16.21
N LYS A 11 -10.78 15.07 15.79
CA LYS A 11 -11.05 16.44 15.30
C LYS A 11 -12.10 16.32 14.20
N GLU A 12 -13.16 17.12 14.22
CA GLU A 12 -14.26 17.08 13.24
C GLU A 12 -13.77 17.04 11.78
N THR A 13 -12.60 17.61 11.51
CA THR A 13 -11.91 17.57 10.21
C THR A 13 -11.58 16.16 9.69
N ASP A 14 -11.42 15.17 10.58
CA ASP A 14 -11.07 13.79 10.20
C ASP A 14 -12.30 12.95 9.79
N ALA A 15 -13.51 13.43 10.10
CA ALA A 15 -14.77 12.82 9.69
C ALA A 15 -15.18 13.22 8.26
N ASP A 16 -14.75 14.40 7.80
CA ASP A 16 -15.05 14.95 6.47
C ASP A 16 -14.03 14.56 5.38
N GLU A 17 -12.84 14.11 5.76
CA GLU A 17 -11.78 13.75 4.82
C GLU A 17 -11.98 12.33 4.25
N PHE A 18 -12.48 12.23 3.00
CA PHE A 18 -12.60 10.95 2.31
C PHE A 18 -11.23 10.30 2.09
N ARG A 19 -11.01 9.16 2.74
CA ARG A 19 -9.80 8.34 2.56
C ARG A 19 -10.07 7.23 1.56
N PRO A 20 -9.15 7.00 0.60
CA PRO A 20 -9.24 5.83 -0.27
C PRO A 20 -9.41 4.55 0.54
N VAL A 21 -10.40 3.75 0.15
CA VAL A 21 -10.74 2.48 0.79
C VAL A 21 -10.25 1.34 -0.10
N LEU A 22 -9.53 0.40 0.52
CA LEU A 22 -9.16 -0.87 -0.10
C LEU A 22 -10.02 -1.96 0.54
N ASP A 23 -10.88 -2.55 -0.27
CA ASP A 23 -11.77 -3.63 0.13
C ASP A 23 -11.20 -4.97 -0.38
N ILE A 24 -10.90 -5.89 0.54
CA ILE A 24 -10.36 -7.22 0.25
C ILE A 24 -11.15 -8.27 1.01
N VAL A 25 -11.78 -9.18 0.26
CA VAL A 25 -12.46 -10.34 0.82
C VAL A 25 -11.45 -11.45 1.13
N GLU A 26 -11.39 -11.90 2.39
CA GLU A 26 -10.49 -12.98 2.82
C GLU A 26 -10.89 -14.32 2.16
N PRO A 27 -9.95 -15.05 1.52
CA PRO A 27 -10.23 -16.34 0.94
C PRO A 27 -10.37 -17.41 2.04
N ALA A 28 -11.49 -18.14 2.05
CA ALA A 28 -11.73 -19.20 3.02
C ALA A 28 -10.69 -20.35 2.95
N ARG A 29 -10.10 -20.60 1.78
CA ARG A 29 -9.06 -21.61 1.57
C ARG A 29 -8.20 -21.24 0.36
N GLN A 30 -6.92 -21.57 0.40
CA GLN A 30 -6.00 -21.38 -0.73
C GLN A 30 -5.57 -22.72 -1.30
N ARG A 31 -5.52 -22.84 -2.62
CA ARG A 31 -5.02 -24.07 -3.27
C ARG A 31 -3.49 -24.04 -3.27
N ARG A 32 -2.85 -25.05 -2.68
CA ARG A 32 -1.37 -25.11 -2.53
C ARG A 32 -0.62 -25.02 -3.87
N LEU A 33 -1.19 -25.64 -4.91
CA LEU A 33 -0.64 -25.58 -6.26
C LEU A 33 -0.75 -24.19 -6.89
N THR A 34 -1.84 -23.46 -6.64
CA THR A 34 -1.97 -22.09 -7.14
C THR A 34 -1.03 -21.16 -6.40
N VAL A 35 -0.74 -21.39 -5.11
CA VAL A 35 0.27 -20.64 -4.33
C VAL A 35 1.68 -20.86 -4.91
N PHE A 36 2.07 -22.11 -5.17
CA PHE A 36 3.39 -22.45 -5.73
C PHE A 36 3.59 -21.87 -7.12
N LEU A 37 2.62 -22.09 -8.04
CA LEU A 37 2.72 -21.61 -9.41
C LEU A 37 2.38 -20.12 -9.57
N ARG A 38 1.91 -19.45 -8.50
CA ARG A 38 1.45 -18.06 -8.61
C ARG A 38 2.53 -17.12 -9.09
N LEU A 39 3.73 -17.27 -8.55
CA LEU A 39 4.86 -16.39 -8.88
C LEU A 39 5.16 -16.46 -10.39
N LEU A 40 5.11 -17.66 -10.97
CA LEU A 40 5.28 -17.85 -12.41
C LEU A 40 4.07 -17.32 -13.21
N LEU A 41 2.85 -17.54 -12.72
CA LEU A 41 1.61 -17.09 -13.38
C LEU A 41 1.46 -15.56 -13.40
N LEU A 42 2.12 -14.84 -12.47
CA LEU A 42 2.12 -13.38 -12.38
C LEU A 42 3.20 -12.72 -13.26
N VAL A 43 4.12 -13.48 -13.86
CA VAL A 43 5.15 -12.93 -14.76
C VAL A 43 4.56 -12.03 -15.86
N PRO A 44 3.48 -12.43 -16.58
CA PRO A 44 2.87 -11.56 -17.57
C PRO A 44 2.25 -10.29 -16.96
N HIS A 45 1.73 -10.37 -15.73
CA HIS A 45 1.20 -9.19 -15.03
C HIS A 45 2.28 -8.17 -14.72
N PHE A 46 3.49 -8.60 -14.36
CA PHE A 46 4.60 -7.69 -14.12
C PHE A 46 5.01 -6.93 -15.39
N ILE A 47 4.97 -7.58 -16.56
CA ILE A 47 5.23 -6.92 -17.85
C ILE A 47 4.17 -5.85 -18.14
N VAL A 48 2.89 -6.19 -17.95
CA VAL A 48 1.78 -5.23 -18.13
C VAL A 48 1.89 -4.07 -17.12
N LEU A 49 2.19 -4.37 -15.86
CA LEU A 49 2.41 -3.34 -14.84
C LEU A 49 3.57 -2.43 -15.20
N PHE A 50 4.68 -2.97 -15.70
CA PHE A 50 5.83 -2.16 -16.11
C PHE A 50 5.43 -1.13 -17.18
N VAL A 51 4.71 -1.57 -18.22
CA VAL A 51 4.21 -0.67 -19.28
C VAL A 51 3.19 0.33 -18.73
N LEU A 52 2.26 -0.11 -17.89
CA LEU A 52 1.29 0.78 -17.25
C LEU A 52 1.95 1.83 -16.34
N HIS A 53 3.01 1.47 -15.62
CA HIS A 53 3.75 2.40 -14.77
C HIS A 53 4.49 3.46 -15.59
N ILE A 54 5.03 3.11 -16.76
CA ILE A 54 5.61 4.09 -17.69
C ILE A 54 4.53 5.08 -18.15
N ALA A 55 3.37 4.59 -18.61
CA ALA A 55 2.26 5.45 -19.01
C ALA A 55 1.71 6.29 -17.84
N ALA A 56 1.63 5.71 -16.64
CA ALA A 56 1.21 6.39 -15.43
C ALA A 56 2.19 7.49 -15.02
N PHE A 57 3.50 7.28 -15.17
CA PHE A 57 4.50 8.30 -14.88
C PHE A 57 4.24 9.58 -15.69
N PHE A 58 4.11 9.47 -17.01
CA PHE A 58 3.81 10.64 -17.86
C PHE A 58 2.45 11.24 -17.53
N THR A 59 1.45 10.40 -17.25
CA THR A 59 0.10 10.86 -16.89
C THR A 59 0.07 11.59 -15.55
N VAL A 60 0.87 11.17 -14.58
CA VAL A 60 1.06 11.86 -13.29
C VAL A 60 1.74 13.22 -13.50
N VAL A 61 2.76 13.30 -14.36
CA VAL A 61 3.42 14.58 -14.69
C VAL A 61 2.41 15.57 -15.30
N VAL A 62 1.65 15.15 -16.31
CA VAL A 62 0.58 15.97 -16.91
C VAL A 62 -0.49 16.32 -15.88
N GLY A 63 -0.89 15.35 -15.06
CA GLY A 63 -1.86 15.51 -13.98
C GLY A 63 -1.42 16.51 -12.91
N TRP A 64 -0.12 16.59 -12.62
CA TRP A 64 0.45 17.53 -11.67
C TRP A 64 0.32 18.97 -12.16
N PHE A 65 0.69 19.24 -13.42
CA PHE A 65 0.47 20.57 -14.02
C PHE A 65 -1.02 20.92 -14.08
N ALA A 66 -1.86 19.98 -14.48
CA ALA A 66 -3.30 20.18 -14.50
C ALA A 66 -3.86 20.48 -13.09
N ALA A 67 -3.40 19.76 -12.05
CA ALA A 67 -3.83 19.98 -10.68
C ALA A 67 -3.38 21.35 -10.14
N LEU A 68 -2.23 21.88 -10.53
CA LEU A 68 -1.80 23.23 -10.17
C LEU A 68 -2.65 24.33 -10.81
N VAL A 69 -3.05 24.14 -12.07
CA VAL A 69 -3.83 25.14 -12.82
C VAL A 69 -5.32 25.05 -12.50
N LEU A 70 -5.88 23.84 -12.47
CA LEU A 70 -7.32 23.61 -12.28
C LEU A 70 -7.70 23.38 -10.81
N GLY A 71 -6.75 23.05 -9.92
CA GLY A 71 -7.07 22.62 -8.55
C GLY A 71 -7.73 21.25 -8.48
N ARG A 72 -7.71 20.46 -9.56
CA ARG A 72 -8.24 19.09 -9.63
C ARG A 72 -7.61 18.33 -10.80
N LEU A 73 -7.64 16.99 -10.75
CA LEU A 73 -7.26 16.16 -11.89
C LEU A 73 -8.35 16.19 -12.97
N PRO A 74 -7.99 16.31 -14.26
CA PRO A 74 -8.93 16.10 -15.36
C PRO A 74 -9.52 14.67 -15.34
N ASP A 75 -10.79 14.53 -15.73
CA ASP A 75 -11.49 13.23 -15.71
C ASP A 75 -10.74 12.08 -16.41
N PRO A 76 -10.15 12.25 -17.61
CA PRO A 76 -9.43 11.17 -18.28
C PRO A 76 -8.19 10.70 -17.50
N VAL A 77 -7.45 11.67 -16.96
CA VAL A 77 -6.25 11.44 -16.13
C VAL A 77 -6.64 10.69 -14.86
N PHE A 78 -7.69 11.16 -14.17
CA PHE A 78 -8.20 10.52 -12.96
C PHE A 78 -8.65 9.09 -13.20
N ARG A 79 -9.43 8.84 -14.26
CA ARG A 79 -9.92 7.48 -14.61
C ARG A 79 -8.77 6.53 -14.93
N PHE A 80 -7.79 6.97 -15.72
CA PHE A 80 -6.63 6.15 -16.06
C PHE A 80 -5.81 5.79 -14.82
N LEU A 81 -5.43 6.79 -14.00
CA LEU A 81 -4.64 6.56 -12.78
C LEU A 81 -5.38 5.69 -11.76
N THR A 82 -6.70 5.84 -11.64
CA THR A 82 -7.52 4.97 -10.78
C THR A 82 -7.52 3.54 -11.30
N GLY A 83 -7.63 3.34 -12.62
CA GLY A 83 -7.54 2.02 -13.24
C GLY A 83 -6.18 1.34 -13.02
N VAL A 84 -5.08 2.09 -13.18
CA VAL A 84 -3.71 1.60 -12.91
C VAL A 84 -3.55 1.25 -11.44
N LEU A 85 -3.95 2.13 -10.52
CA LEU A 85 -3.90 1.88 -9.08
C LEU A 85 -4.69 0.62 -8.71
N GLY A 86 -5.89 0.46 -9.24
CA GLY A 86 -6.73 -0.72 -8.99
C GLY A 86 -6.08 -2.01 -9.52
N TYR A 87 -5.50 -1.96 -10.71
CA TYR A 87 -4.79 -3.10 -11.30
C TYR A 87 -3.57 -3.50 -10.46
N ASP A 88 -2.76 -2.51 -10.05
CA ASP A 88 -1.62 -2.72 -9.17
C ASP A 88 -2.03 -3.33 -7.81
N MET A 89 -3.12 -2.86 -7.19
CA MET A 89 -3.63 -3.45 -5.95
C MET A 89 -4.08 -4.91 -6.13
N ARG A 90 -4.70 -5.26 -7.26
CA ARG A 90 -5.12 -6.65 -7.55
C ARG A 90 -3.92 -7.59 -7.72
N VAL A 91 -2.90 -7.13 -8.43
CA VAL A 91 -1.67 -7.89 -8.63
C VAL A 91 -0.94 -8.08 -7.31
N SER A 92 -0.73 -7.00 -6.54
CA SER A 92 -0.06 -7.11 -5.24
C SER A 92 -0.85 -7.92 -4.23
N ALA A 93 -2.18 -7.83 -4.19
CA ALA A 93 -2.99 -8.69 -3.32
C ALA A 93 -2.82 -10.17 -3.69
N SER A 94 -2.63 -10.48 -4.97
CA SER A 94 -2.38 -11.86 -5.42
C SER A 94 -0.98 -12.34 -5.07
N ASP A 95 0.02 -11.48 -5.28
CA ASP A 95 1.44 -11.72 -4.99
C ASP A 95 1.68 -11.89 -3.48
N MET A 96 1.04 -11.06 -2.66
CA MET A 96 1.07 -11.14 -1.20
C MET A 96 0.13 -12.23 -0.63
N LEU A 97 -0.46 -13.07 -1.49
CA LEU A 97 -1.34 -14.18 -1.12
C LEU A 97 -2.56 -13.77 -0.28
N LEU A 98 -3.06 -12.55 -0.45
CA LEU A 98 -4.27 -12.06 0.23
C LEU A 98 -5.56 -12.58 -0.41
N ILE A 99 -5.52 -13.00 -1.67
CA ILE A 99 -6.67 -13.52 -2.43
C ILE A 99 -6.30 -14.82 -3.12
N ASP A 100 -7.25 -15.70 -3.44
CA ASP A 100 -6.97 -16.94 -4.19
C ASP A 100 -7.32 -16.88 -5.70
N ARG A 101 -7.95 -15.78 -6.14
CA ARG A 101 -8.42 -15.60 -7.52
C ARG A 101 -7.33 -14.93 -8.38
N TYR A 102 -7.17 -15.39 -9.62
CA TYR A 102 -6.22 -14.79 -10.57
C TYR A 102 -6.70 -13.40 -11.04
N PRO A 103 -5.81 -12.37 -11.09
CA PRO A 103 -6.19 -11.04 -11.55
C PRO A 103 -6.57 -11.00 -13.03
N PRO A 104 -7.71 -10.40 -13.39
CA PRO A 104 -8.05 -10.16 -14.80
C PRO A 104 -7.12 -9.09 -15.40
N PHE A 105 -6.74 -9.27 -16.67
CA PHE A 105 -6.02 -8.27 -17.49
C PHE A 105 -6.95 -7.13 -17.93
N ALA A 106 -7.53 -6.44 -16.96
CA ALA A 106 -8.43 -5.32 -17.19
C ALA A 106 -8.18 -4.24 -16.14
N LEU A 107 -8.20 -2.96 -16.53
CA LEU A 107 -8.08 -1.83 -15.60
C LEU A 107 -9.30 -1.71 -14.69
N THR A 108 -10.50 -1.97 -15.24
CA THR A 108 -11.75 -2.05 -14.50
C THR A 108 -12.11 -3.51 -14.25
N PRO A 109 -12.11 -3.98 -12.99
CA PRO A 109 -12.48 -5.35 -12.68
C PRO A 109 -14.00 -5.53 -12.69
N PRO A 110 -14.48 -6.77 -12.82
CA PRO A 110 -15.86 -7.13 -12.49
C PRO A 110 -16.23 -6.72 -11.05
N ALA A 111 -17.49 -6.38 -10.82
CA ALA A 111 -17.97 -5.93 -9.50
C ALA A 111 -17.86 -7.00 -8.40
N ASP A 112 -17.84 -8.29 -8.79
CA ASP A 112 -17.70 -9.46 -7.91
C ASP A 112 -16.23 -9.80 -7.59
N TYR A 113 -15.26 -9.07 -8.13
CA TYR A 113 -13.85 -9.36 -7.87
C TYR A 113 -13.48 -9.04 -6.41
N PRO A 114 -12.71 -9.91 -5.71
CA PRO A 114 -12.47 -9.81 -4.26
C PRO A 114 -11.65 -8.60 -3.82
N VAL A 115 -11.05 -7.86 -4.74
CA VAL A 115 -10.26 -6.65 -4.46
C VAL A 115 -10.90 -5.47 -5.18
N GLN A 116 -11.44 -4.53 -4.41
CA GLN A 116 -12.05 -3.31 -4.92
C GLN A 116 -11.40 -2.10 -4.28
N ILE A 117 -11.24 -1.04 -5.08
CA ILE A 117 -10.77 0.26 -4.60
C ILE A 117 -11.88 1.28 -4.73
N GLU A 118 -12.10 2.06 -3.68
CA GLU A 118 -13.03 3.19 -3.70
C GLU A 118 -12.22 4.49 -3.66
N VAL A 119 -12.19 5.18 -4.78
CA VAL A 119 -11.50 6.46 -4.96
C VAL A 119 -12.50 7.43 -5.59
N ARG A 120 -12.56 8.67 -5.08
CA ARG A 120 -13.50 9.68 -5.54
C ARG A 120 -12.74 10.91 -6.05
N PRO A 121 -13.20 11.56 -7.13
CA PRO A 121 -12.65 12.85 -7.54
C PRO A 121 -12.91 13.88 -6.44
N THR A 122 -11.85 14.47 -5.91
CA THR A 122 -11.92 15.47 -4.84
C THR A 122 -11.09 16.68 -5.25
N PRO A 123 -11.50 17.93 -4.90
CA PRO A 123 -10.66 19.10 -5.14
C PRO A 123 -9.31 18.98 -4.42
N LEU A 124 -8.27 19.51 -5.06
CA LEU A 124 -6.89 19.53 -4.57
C LEU A 124 -6.47 20.96 -4.28
N ASN A 125 -5.86 21.18 -3.11
CA ASN A 125 -5.23 22.45 -2.82
C ASN A 125 -3.92 22.58 -3.62
N ARG A 126 -3.79 23.62 -4.44
CA ARG A 126 -2.64 23.87 -5.32
C ARG A 126 -1.31 23.93 -4.55
N LEU A 127 -1.31 24.60 -3.39
CA LEU A 127 -0.13 24.66 -2.52
C LEU A 127 0.21 23.27 -1.97
N ALA A 128 -0.80 22.49 -1.58
CA ALA A 128 -0.59 21.12 -1.11
C ALA A 128 -0.10 20.19 -2.23
N VAL A 129 -0.41 20.46 -3.50
CA VAL A 129 0.14 19.74 -4.67
C VAL A 129 1.60 20.10 -4.89
N LEU A 130 1.98 21.37 -4.75
CA LEU A 130 3.37 21.82 -4.86
C LEU A 130 4.23 21.26 -3.73
N PHE A 131 3.80 21.41 -2.48
CA PHE A 131 4.50 20.89 -1.29
C PHE A 131 4.34 19.37 -1.10
N ARG A 132 3.57 18.70 -1.98
CA ARG A 132 3.36 17.25 -1.94
C ARG A 132 4.68 16.48 -2.00
N LEU A 133 5.65 16.97 -2.77
CA LEU A 133 6.97 16.35 -2.92
C LEU A 133 7.74 16.30 -1.59
N PHE A 134 7.54 17.29 -0.72
CA PHE A 134 8.12 17.27 0.62
C PHE A 134 7.29 16.44 1.58
N LEU A 135 5.96 16.59 1.55
CA LEU A 135 5.04 15.83 2.40
C LEU A 135 5.08 14.32 2.14
N MET A 136 5.41 13.89 0.92
CA MET A 136 5.51 12.46 0.64
C MET A 136 6.73 11.81 1.31
N ILE A 137 7.76 12.56 1.73
CA ILE A 137 9.00 11.98 2.26
C ILE A 137 8.74 11.13 3.53
N PRO A 138 8.07 11.65 4.59
CA PRO A 138 7.80 10.82 5.77
C PRO A 138 6.88 9.64 5.45
N ALA A 139 5.88 9.85 4.59
CA ALA A 139 4.99 8.79 4.18
C ALA A 139 5.71 7.69 3.38
N ALA A 140 6.63 8.08 2.52
CA ALA A 140 7.46 7.19 1.70
C ALA A 140 8.40 6.36 2.58
N ILE A 141 8.97 6.94 3.63
CA ILE A 141 9.78 6.19 4.61
C ILE A 141 8.92 5.12 5.28
N VAL A 142 7.76 5.48 5.84
CA VAL A 142 6.89 4.48 6.50
C VAL A 142 6.46 3.39 5.51
N GLN A 143 6.11 3.77 4.28
CA GLN A 143 5.73 2.84 3.23
C GLN A 143 6.89 1.92 2.85
N SER A 144 8.09 2.46 2.62
CA SER A 144 9.26 1.69 2.20
C SER A 144 9.66 0.69 3.28
N LEU A 145 9.74 1.13 4.54
CA LEU A 145 10.07 0.27 5.68
C LEU A 145 9.06 -0.88 5.80
N ALA A 146 7.76 -0.60 5.73
CA ALA A 146 6.72 -1.62 5.83
C ALA A 146 6.78 -2.63 4.67
N VAL A 147 6.98 -2.16 3.44
CA VAL A 147 7.06 -3.02 2.25
C VAL A 147 8.35 -3.85 2.25
N TYR A 148 9.50 -3.26 2.57
CA TYR A 148 10.77 -3.98 2.61
C TYR A 148 10.80 -5.02 3.73
N GLY A 149 10.30 -4.68 4.92
CA GLY A 149 10.20 -5.66 6.01
C GLY A 149 9.23 -6.79 5.71
N TRP A 150 8.15 -6.51 4.97
CA TRP A 150 7.27 -7.55 4.45
C TRP A 150 8.04 -8.49 3.49
N TRP A 151 8.78 -7.93 2.53
CA TRP A 151 9.58 -8.69 1.57
C TRP A 151 10.66 -9.53 2.25
N ALA A 152 11.30 -9.02 3.29
CA ALA A 152 12.30 -9.75 4.07
C ALA A 152 11.76 -11.06 4.66
N LEU A 153 10.45 -11.12 4.93
CA LEU A 153 9.77 -12.30 5.48
C LEU A 153 8.91 -13.03 4.44
N ALA A 154 8.82 -12.52 3.21
CA ALA A 154 7.93 -13.06 2.17
C ALA A 154 8.19 -14.54 1.89
N PHE A 155 9.46 -14.97 1.88
CA PHE A 155 9.81 -16.37 1.71
C PHE A 155 9.28 -17.27 2.85
N VAL A 156 9.39 -16.80 4.09
CA VAL A 156 8.86 -17.51 5.27
C VAL A 156 7.34 -17.58 5.20
N TRP A 157 6.68 -16.49 4.84
CA TRP A 157 5.23 -16.42 4.70
C TRP A 157 4.71 -17.29 3.57
N TRP A 158 5.41 -17.31 2.44
CA TRP A 158 5.14 -18.19 1.32
C TRP A 158 5.23 -19.67 1.74
N LEU A 159 6.25 -20.04 2.52
CA LEU A 159 6.38 -21.41 3.04
C LEU A 159 5.25 -21.76 4.04
N ILE A 160 4.93 -20.85 4.97
CA ILE A 160 3.85 -21.06 5.94
C ILE A 160 2.51 -21.25 5.23
N THR A 161 2.18 -20.40 4.26
CA THR A 161 0.92 -20.51 3.49
C THR A 161 0.89 -21.78 2.65
N LEU A 162 2.01 -22.19 2.05
CA LEU A 162 2.14 -23.44 1.31
C LEU A 162 1.91 -24.66 2.21
N CYS A 163 2.44 -24.66 3.44
CA CYS A 163 2.29 -25.75 4.43
C CYS A 163 0.91 -25.77 5.11
N LEU A 164 0.33 -24.60 5.41
CA LEU A 164 -0.93 -24.50 6.12
C LEU A 164 -2.15 -24.54 5.18
N GLY A 165 -1.97 -24.20 3.90
CA GLY A 165 -3.05 -24.09 2.90
C GLY A 165 -4.04 -22.96 3.18
N ARG A 166 -3.70 -22.07 4.12
CA ARG A 166 -4.45 -20.88 4.54
C ARG A 166 -3.50 -19.87 5.16
N MET A 167 -3.85 -18.59 5.06
CA MET A 167 -3.09 -17.53 5.71
C MET A 167 -3.50 -17.42 7.20
N PRO A 168 -2.56 -17.40 8.16
CA PRO A 168 -2.90 -17.10 9.55
C PRO A 168 -3.54 -15.71 9.68
N ARG A 169 -4.58 -15.57 10.51
CA ARG A 169 -5.31 -14.30 10.67
C ARG A 169 -4.40 -13.10 10.98
N PRO A 170 -3.46 -13.17 11.95
CA PRO A 170 -2.58 -12.02 12.23
C PRO A 170 -1.72 -11.62 11.03
N LEU A 171 -1.33 -12.60 10.22
CA LEU A 171 -0.55 -12.36 9.01
C LEU A 171 -1.42 -11.68 7.96
N PHE A 172 -2.64 -12.17 7.71
CA PHE A 172 -3.58 -11.55 6.79
C PHE A 172 -3.85 -10.08 7.15
N GLU A 173 -4.17 -9.81 8.41
CA GLU A 173 -4.46 -8.45 8.90
C GLU A 173 -3.26 -7.51 8.71
N ALA A 174 -2.05 -7.96 9.08
CA ALA A 174 -0.82 -7.16 8.95
C ALA A 174 -0.47 -6.90 7.48
N THR A 175 -0.64 -7.90 6.62
CA THR A 175 -0.39 -7.78 5.16
C THR A 175 -1.40 -6.84 4.51
N ALA A 176 -2.68 -6.98 4.85
CA ALA A 176 -3.74 -6.12 4.36
C ALA A 176 -3.53 -4.67 4.83
N ALA A 177 -3.03 -4.47 6.05
CA ALA A 177 -2.65 -3.15 6.56
C ALA A 177 -1.50 -2.52 5.76
N THR A 178 -0.44 -3.29 5.48
CA THR A 178 0.68 -2.86 4.64
C THR A 178 0.22 -2.50 3.23
N LEU A 179 -0.58 -3.37 2.59
CA LEU A 179 -1.09 -3.13 1.24
C LEU A 179 -2.04 -1.92 1.20
N ARG A 180 -2.89 -1.74 2.21
CA ARG A 180 -3.78 -0.58 2.36
C ARG A 180 -2.99 0.72 2.49
N TYR A 181 -1.94 0.73 3.30
CA TYR A 181 -1.08 1.90 3.43
C TYR A 181 -0.36 2.22 2.12
N ARG A 182 0.16 1.19 1.43
CA ARG A 182 0.74 1.32 0.08
C ARG A 182 -0.25 1.92 -0.92
N MET A 183 -1.50 1.44 -0.93
CA MET A 183 -2.57 1.98 -1.78
C MET A 183 -2.81 3.47 -1.51
N ARG A 184 -2.97 3.85 -0.24
CA ARG A 184 -3.19 5.25 0.18
C ARG A 184 -2.02 6.15 -0.21
N PHE A 185 -0.79 5.66 -0.03
CA PHE A 185 0.40 6.37 -0.47
C PHE A 185 0.44 6.54 -2.00
N SER A 186 0.22 5.49 -2.78
CA SER A 186 0.18 5.58 -4.24
C SER A 186 -0.94 6.50 -4.73
N ALA A 187 -2.13 6.46 -4.13
CA ALA A 187 -3.23 7.37 -4.43
C ALA A 187 -2.86 8.84 -4.13
N TYR A 188 -2.11 9.08 -3.05
CA TYR A 188 -1.59 10.40 -2.71
C TYR A 188 -0.53 10.86 -3.72
N VAL A 189 0.45 10.02 -4.07
CA VAL A 189 1.48 10.34 -5.08
C VAL A 189 0.85 10.62 -6.45
N MET A 190 -0.14 9.83 -6.86
CA MET A 190 -0.86 9.99 -8.13
C MET A 190 -1.90 11.11 -8.10
N MET A 191 -2.04 11.86 -7.01
CA MET A 191 -3.01 12.96 -6.86
C MET A 191 -4.48 12.57 -6.95
N LEU A 192 -4.77 11.29 -6.73
CA LEU A 192 -6.12 10.76 -6.66
C LEU A 192 -6.84 11.14 -5.36
N THR A 193 -6.08 11.54 -4.32
CA THR A 193 -6.64 12.04 -3.07
C THR A 193 -5.83 13.23 -2.50
N PRO A 194 -6.49 14.20 -1.83
CA PRO A 194 -5.82 15.15 -0.96
C PRO A 194 -5.36 14.53 0.36
N ALA A 195 -5.95 13.40 0.76
CA ALA A 195 -5.79 12.86 2.10
C ALA A 195 -4.40 12.27 2.34
N TYR A 196 -3.75 12.75 3.40
CA TYR A 196 -2.43 12.27 3.77
C TYR A 196 -2.49 10.79 4.20
N PRO A 197 -1.57 9.92 3.71
CA PRO A 197 -1.59 8.50 4.03
C PRO A 197 -1.36 8.28 5.54
N LYS A 198 -2.39 7.78 6.23
CA LYS A 198 -2.38 7.46 7.66
C LYS A 198 -3.12 6.16 7.94
N GLY A 199 -3.04 5.69 9.18
CA GLY A 199 -3.75 4.48 9.63
C GLY A 199 -3.07 3.18 9.21
N LEU A 200 -1.75 3.09 9.32
CA LEU A 200 -1.03 1.82 9.14
C LEU A 200 -1.51 0.76 10.15
N PHE A 201 -1.82 1.16 11.39
CA PHE A 201 -2.28 0.26 12.46
C PHE A 201 -3.81 0.05 12.49
N GLY A 202 -4.46 0.08 11.33
CA GLY A 202 -5.88 -0.26 11.22
C GLY A 202 -6.82 0.90 11.54
N ASP A 203 -8.09 0.57 11.73
CA ASP A 203 -9.16 1.47 12.13
C ASP A 203 -9.66 1.11 13.53
N ASP A 204 -10.15 2.10 14.28
CA ASP A 204 -10.73 1.87 15.59
C ASP A 204 -12.08 1.17 15.46
N GLY A 205 -12.15 -0.10 15.86
CA GLY A 205 -13.34 -0.95 15.72
C GLY A 205 -14.61 -0.45 16.43
N LEU A 206 -14.48 0.50 17.36
CA LEU A 206 -15.59 1.14 18.07
C LEU A 206 -16.29 2.24 17.27
N ALA A 207 -15.71 2.67 16.14
CA ALA A 207 -16.14 3.87 15.42
C ALA A 207 -16.84 3.62 14.08
N VAL A 208 -17.12 2.36 13.74
CA VAL A 208 -17.76 1.99 12.47
C VAL A 208 -19.12 1.35 12.74
N ALA A 209 -20.18 2.01 12.27
CA ALA A 209 -21.54 1.48 12.35
C ALA A 209 -21.60 0.10 11.64
N PRO A 210 -22.26 -0.91 12.26
CA PRO A 210 -22.25 -2.29 11.78
C PRO A 210 -22.75 -2.46 10.34
N GLU A 211 -23.59 -1.55 9.84
CA GLU A 211 -24.10 -1.56 8.45
C GLU A 211 -23.04 -1.28 7.38
N ARG A 212 -21.88 -0.70 7.72
CA ARG A 212 -20.80 -0.40 6.76
C ARG A 212 -19.74 -1.50 6.67
N SER A 213 -19.84 -2.55 7.49
CA SER A 213 -18.89 -3.66 7.48
C SER A 213 -19.18 -4.61 6.32
N ARG A 214 -18.61 -4.34 5.15
CA ARG A 214 -18.83 -5.16 3.94
C ARG A 214 -17.82 -6.30 3.81
N SER A 215 -16.67 -6.23 4.48
CA SER A 215 -15.51 -7.08 4.17
C SER A 215 -14.42 -7.05 5.25
N ALA A 216 -13.45 -7.97 5.18
CA ALA A 216 -12.39 -8.16 6.16
C ALA A 216 -11.46 -6.94 6.35
N THR A 217 -11.43 -6.01 5.39
CA THR A 217 -10.62 -4.79 5.46
C THR A 217 -11.44 -3.50 5.62
N ARG A 218 -12.76 -3.62 5.85
CA ARG A 218 -13.69 -2.48 5.98
C ARG A 218 -14.67 -2.71 7.13
N PRO A 219 -14.36 -2.31 8.38
CA PRO A 219 -13.11 -1.72 8.83
C PRO A 219 -11.99 -2.74 9.00
N LEU A 220 -10.74 -2.32 8.81
CA LEU A 220 -9.59 -3.18 9.08
C LEU A 220 -9.18 -3.02 10.55
N VAL A 221 -9.58 -3.95 11.40
CA VAL A 221 -9.20 -3.99 12.82
C VAL A 221 -8.06 -4.98 13.00
N LEU A 222 -6.92 -4.52 13.51
CA LEU A 222 -5.76 -5.39 13.76
C LEU A 222 -5.80 -5.93 15.20
N GLY A 223 -5.68 -7.25 15.33
CA GLY A 223 -5.38 -7.91 16.59
C GLY A 223 -3.98 -7.57 17.10
N SER A 224 -3.72 -7.82 18.39
CA SER A 224 -2.42 -7.51 19.01
C SER A 224 -1.24 -8.17 18.30
N ALA A 225 -1.39 -9.44 17.90
CA ALA A 225 -0.37 -10.17 17.14
C ALA A 225 -0.08 -9.52 15.78
N ALA A 226 -1.12 -9.04 15.09
CA ALA A 226 -0.96 -8.39 13.79
C ALA A 226 -0.27 -7.02 13.91
N LYS A 227 -0.54 -6.26 14.97
CA LYS A 227 0.18 -5.01 15.29
C LYS A 227 1.67 -5.27 15.50
N TRP A 228 2.03 -6.32 16.24
CA TRP A 228 3.43 -6.71 16.41
C TRP A 228 4.10 -7.14 15.11
N LEU A 229 3.37 -7.82 14.21
CA LEU A 229 3.88 -8.13 12.87
C LEU A 229 4.15 -6.87 12.04
N VAL A 230 3.26 -5.87 12.08
CA VAL A 230 3.49 -4.58 11.42
C VAL A 230 4.75 -3.88 11.97
N VAL A 231 4.93 -3.87 13.30
CA VAL A 231 6.14 -3.35 13.94
C VAL A 231 7.38 -4.13 13.47
N LEU A 232 7.30 -5.45 13.41
CA LEU A 232 8.38 -6.30 12.90
C LEU A 232 8.75 -5.94 11.46
N PHE A 233 7.78 -5.68 10.58
CA PHE A 233 8.06 -5.21 9.22
C PHE A 233 8.81 -3.88 9.23
N LEU A 234 8.37 -2.90 10.02
CA LEU A 234 9.05 -1.61 10.10
C LEU A 234 10.51 -1.76 10.57
N VAL A 235 10.75 -2.58 11.58
CA VAL A 235 12.10 -2.83 12.12
C VAL A 235 12.99 -3.55 11.11
N LEU A 236 12.49 -4.60 10.45
CA LEU A 236 13.25 -5.33 9.44
C LEU A 236 13.53 -4.48 8.19
N GLY A 237 12.56 -3.67 7.77
CA GLY A 237 12.75 -2.71 6.68
C GLY A 237 13.83 -1.69 7.02
N LEU A 238 13.89 -1.24 8.28
CA LEU A 238 14.91 -0.31 8.75
C LEU A 238 16.29 -0.95 8.76
N ALA A 239 16.39 -2.17 9.30
CA ALA A 239 17.63 -2.94 9.31
C ALA A 239 18.18 -3.14 7.89
N GLY A 240 17.33 -3.52 6.93
CA GLY A 240 17.74 -3.69 5.52
C GLY A 240 18.28 -2.40 4.89
N HIS A 241 17.65 -1.25 5.16
CA HIS A 241 18.13 0.04 4.69
C HIS A 241 19.51 0.40 5.27
N ILE A 242 19.72 0.19 6.57
CA ILE A 242 20.99 0.48 7.23
C ILE A 242 22.12 -0.38 6.66
N THR A 243 21.90 -1.69 6.49
CA THR A 243 22.92 -2.59 5.94
C THR A 243 23.36 -2.16 4.55
N SER A 244 22.42 -1.76 3.68
CA SER A 244 22.72 -1.30 2.32
C SER A 244 23.51 0.02 2.28
N SER A 245 23.25 0.94 3.23
CA SER A 245 24.01 2.20 3.33
C SER A 245 25.44 1.99 3.82
N VAL A 246 25.67 1.04 4.73
CA VAL A 246 27.01 0.74 5.27
C VAL A 246 27.87 0.02 4.23
N THR A 247 27.28 -0.89 3.44
CA THR A 247 28.03 -1.57 2.38
C THR A 247 28.46 -0.62 1.27
N ALA A 248 27.63 0.37 0.91
CA ALA A 248 27.98 1.40 -0.06
C ALA A 248 29.15 2.29 0.41
N SER A 249 29.20 2.64 1.70
CA SER A 249 30.33 3.43 2.25
C SER A 249 31.64 2.64 2.31
N THR A 250 31.60 1.35 2.67
CA THR A 250 32.81 0.53 2.77
C THR A 250 33.44 0.24 1.39
N SER A 251 32.63 0.18 0.33
CA SER A 251 33.15 0.05 -1.03
C SER A 251 33.95 1.29 -1.47
N ASP A 252 33.53 2.51 -1.14
CA ASP A 252 34.23 3.74 -1.53
C ASP A 252 35.62 3.85 -0.86
N ASP A 253 35.73 3.54 0.43
CA ASP A 253 37.02 3.59 1.17
C ASP A 253 38.07 2.60 0.63
N THR A 254 37.63 1.51 0.01
CA THR A 254 38.51 0.43 -0.46
C THR A 254 39.10 0.71 -1.86
N TYR A 255 38.55 1.67 -2.60
CA TYR A 255 39.10 2.13 -3.88
C TYR A 255 40.11 3.27 -3.69
N ASP A 256 39.87 4.18 -2.74
CA ASP A 256 40.75 5.32 -2.47
C ASP A 256 42.13 4.85 -1.96
N THR A 257 42.13 3.85 -1.07
CA THR A 257 43.37 3.27 -0.51
C THR A 257 44.26 2.52 -1.51
N ARG A 258 43.77 2.20 -2.73
CA ARG A 258 44.58 1.53 -3.77
C ARG A 258 45.24 2.50 -4.76
N LEU A 259 44.79 3.75 -4.84
CA LEU A 259 45.32 4.74 -5.80
C LEU A 259 46.47 5.56 -5.20
N ASP A 260 46.56 5.65 -3.88
CA ASP A 260 47.66 6.34 -3.17
C ASP A 260 48.90 5.46 -2.94
N GLY A 261 48.89 4.22 -3.42
CA GLY A 261 49.92 3.21 -3.17
C GLY A 261 50.82 2.84 -4.36
N SER A 262 50.77 3.58 -5.49
CA SER A 262 51.60 3.32 -6.69
C SER A 262 52.54 4.46 -7.03
#